data_AF-A0A926DA43-F1
#
_entry.id   AF-A0A926DA43-F1
#
_cell.length_a   1.000
_cell.length_b   1.000
_cell.length_c   1.000
_cell.angle_alpha   90.00
_cell.angle_beta   90.00
_cell.angle_gamma   90.00
#
_symmetry.space_group_name_H-M   'P 1'
#
loop_
_entity.id
_entity.type
_entity.pdbx_description
1 polymer ?
#
loop_
_entity_poly.entity_id
_entity_poly.type
_entity_poly.pdbx_seq_one_letter_code
_entity_poly.pdbx_strand_id
1 'polypeptide(L)' 'MKDNELQFDRSCYVLYSKSCKKQIREKIALYYPPERCESVWTHVQQQYVAFLSDWRTDLGGKKNFHNGAGGN' A
#
# COMPACT_ATOMS: atom_id res chain seq x y z
N MET A 1 -4.04 12.13 -7.99
CA MET A 1 -5.11 11.19 -8.42
C MET A 1 -6.22 11.23 -7.39
N LYS A 2 -7.48 11.14 -7.80
CA LYS A 2 -8.57 10.98 -6.83
C LYS A 2 -8.49 9.56 -6.28
N ASP A 3 -8.42 9.41 -4.96
CA ASP A 3 -8.44 8.13 -4.24
C ASP A 3 -9.56 7.16 -4.73
N ASN A 4 -10.57 7.68 -5.44
CA ASN A 4 -11.70 6.96 -5.99
C ASN A 4 -11.51 6.26 -7.35
N GLU A 5 -10.42 6.49 -8.07
CA GLU A 5 -10.19 5.85 -9.38
C GLU A 5 -9.51 4.48 -9.29
N LEU A 6 -9.14 4.07 -8.08
CA LEU A 6 -8.37 2.87 -7.84
C LEU A 6 -9.29 1.70 -7.43
N GLN A 7 -9.40 0.71 -8.32
CA GLN A 7 -10.23 -0.49 -8.20
C GLN A 7 -9.58 -1.55 -7.30
N PHE A 8 -9.44 -1.27 -6.00
CA PHE A 8 -9.02 -2.27 -5.02
C PHE A 8 -9.66 -2.03 -3.65
N ASP A 9 -9.68 -3.07 -2.82
CA ASP A 9 -10.28 -3.01 -1.49
C ASP A 9 -9.40 -2.18 -0.53
N ARG A 10 -9.79 -0.92 -0.32
CA ARG A 10 -9.08 0.02 0.57
C ARG A 10 -9.11 -0.40 2.05
N SER A 11 -9.94 -1.37 2.44
CA SER A 11 -9.96 -1.92 3.80
C SER A 11 -8.86 -2.96 4.03
N CYS A 12 -8.35 -3.59 2.97
CA CYS A 12 -7.34 -4.63 3.04
C CYS A 12 -5.90 -4.08 3.10
N TYR A 13 -5.67 -2.86 2.60
CA TYR A 13 -4.32 -2.35 2.40
C TYR A 13 -3.87 -1.32 3.44
N VAL A 14 -2.73 -1.61 4.09
CA VAL A 14 -2.15 -0.81 5.18
C VAL A 14 -1.95 0.67 4.80
N LEU A 15 -1.64 0.96 3.53
CA LEU A 15 -1.44 2.33 3.02
C LEU A 15 -2.64 3.25 3.27
N TYR A 16 -3.85 2.68 3.28
CA TYR A 16 -5.09 3.43 3.46
C TYR A 16 -5.59 3.47 4.92
N SER A 17 -4.86 2.82 5.85
CA SER A 17 -5.13 3.01 7.27
C SER A 17 -4.86 4.46 7.67
N LYS A 18 -5.68 4.99 8.59
CA LYS A 18 -5.58 6.38 9.06
C LYS A 18 -4.18 6.70 9.61
N SER A 19 -3.59 5.76 10.34
CA SER A 19 -2.26 5.91 10.94
C SER A 19 -1.15 5.91 9.90
N CYS A 20 -1.16 4.97 8.94
CA CYS A 20 -0.13 4.88 7.90
C CYS A 20 -0.19 6.08 6.95
N LYS A 21 -1.38 6.47 6.49
CA LYS A 21 -1.58 7.67 5.63
C LYS A 21 -1.03 8.93 6.31
N LYS A 22 -1.26 9.09 7.61
CA LYS A 22 -0.74 10.24 8.38
C LYS A 22 0.80 10.27 8.39
N GLN A 23 1.43 9.15 8.75
CA GLN A 23 2.90 9.05 8.83
C GLN A 23 3.58 9.29 7.49
N ILE A 24 3.02 8.78 6.40
CA ILE A 24 3.59 8.99 5.06
C ILE A 24 3.47 10.45 4.65
N ARG A 25 2.32 11.11 4.90
CA ARG A 25 2.18 12.55 4.60
C ARG A 25 3.10 13.42 5.44
N GLU A 26 3.30 13.09 6.72
CA GLU A 26 4.28 13.78 7.59
C GLU A 26 5.71 13.62 7.06
N LYS A 27 6.08 12.41 6.61
CA LYS A 27 7.38 12.18 5.98
C LYS A 27 7.53 12.95 4.67
N ILE A 28 6.50 12.97 3.82
CA ILE A 28 6.53 13.75 2.57
C ILE A 28 6.73 15.24 2.85
N ALA A 29 5.98 15.79 3.80
CA ALA A 29 6.08 17.21 4.17
C ALA A 29 7.45 17.60 4.76
N LEU A 30 8.20 16.65 5.32
CA LEU A 30 9.55 16.89 5.83
C LEU A 30 10.59 17.09 4.72
N TYR A 31 10.40 16.45 3.56
CA TYR A 31 11.41 16.42 2.49
C TYR A 31 11.02 17.18 1.23
N TYR A 32 9.73 17.53 1.06
CA TYR A 32 9.22 18.19 -0.13
C TYR A 32 8.50 19.48 0.24
N PRO A 33 8.63 20.54 -0.60
CA PRO A 33 7.87 21.76 -0.40
C PRO A 33 6.38 21.51 -0.68
N PRO A 34 5.45 22.31 -0.10
CA PRO A 34 4.01 22.06 -0.14
C PRO A 34 3.43 21.80 -1.53
N GLU A 35 3.95 22.50 -2.55
CA GLU A 35 3.55 22.37 -3.94
C GLU A 35 3.90 21.01 -4.57
N ARG A 36 4.87 20.29 -4.00
CA ARG A 36 5.27 18.93 -4.44
C ARG A 36 4.71 17.82 -3.56
N CYS A 37 4.17 18.12 -2.38
CA CYS A 37 3.67 17.10 -1.46
C CYS A 37 2.56 16.23 -2.07
N GLU A 38 1.59 16.84 -2.77
CA GLU A 38 0.47 16.10 -3.37
C GLU A 38 0.88 15.28 -4.60
N SER A 39 1.89 15.73 -5.36
CA SER A 39 2.42 14.97 -6.49
C SER A 39 3.23 13.76 -6.01
N VAL A 40 4.04 13.93 -4.96
CA VAL A 40 4.76 12.83 -4.31
C VAL A 40 3.78 11.84 -3.66
N TRP A 41 2.74 12.32 -3.00
CA TRP A 41 1.70 11.45 -2.45
C TRP A 41 1.03 10.62 -3.55
N THR A 42 0.65 11.25 -4.67
CA THR A 42 0.09 10.53 -5.82
C THR A 42 1.06 9.46 -6.36
N HIS A 43 2.36 9.76 -6.41
CA HIS A 43 3.36 8.81 -6.88
C HIS A 43 3.51 7.60 -5.93
N VAL A 44 3.50 7.83 -4.61
CA VAL A 44 3.51 6.75 -3.61
C VAL A 44 2.32 5.82 -3.80
N GLN A 45 1.14 6.38 -4.05
CA GLN A 45 -0.06 5.58 -4.28
C GLN A 45 0.06 4.73 -5.55
N GLN A 46 0.54 5.30 -6.66
CA GLN A 46 0.74 4.57 -7.90
C GLN A 46 1.75 3.42 -7.76
N GLN A 47 2.88 3.68 -7.11
CA GLN A 47 3.92 2.67 -6.85
C GLN A 47 3.37 1.53 -5.99
N TYR A 48 2.62 1.85 -4.95
CA TYR A 48 2.02 0.85 -4.08
C TYR A 48 0.98 0.00 -4.83
N VAL A 49 0.17 0.60 -5.70
CA VAL A 49 -0.79 -0.13 -6.54
C VAL A 49 -0.08 -1.03 -7.55
N ALA A 50 0.97 -0.53 -8.20
CA ALA A 50 1.79 -1.32 -9.10
C ALA A 50 2.42 -2.52 -8.37
N PHE A 51 2.99 -2.28 -7.20
CA PHE A 51 3.51 -3.33 -6.32
C PHE A 51 2.44 -4.37 -5.98
N LEU A 52 1.23 -3.94 -5.62
CA LEU A 52 0.13 -4.85 -5.31
C LEU A 52 -0.43 -5.61 -6.53
N SER A 53 -0.39 -5.00 -7.72
CA SER A 53 -0.82 -5.67 -8.94
C SER A 53 0.14 -6.78 -9.36
N ASP A 54 1.43 -6.61 -9.08
CA ASP A 54 2.46 -7.64 -9.26
C ASP A 54 2.54 -8.60 -8.06
N TRP A 55 1.97 -8.20 -6.91
CA TRP A 55 1.91 -9.01 -5.70
C TRP A 55 1.01 -10.23 -5.91
N ARG A 56 1.67 -11.36 -6.19
CA ARG A 56 1.09 -12.69 -6.24
C ARG A 56 0.42 -13.02 -4.90
N THR A 57 -0.92 -13.07 -4.90
CA THR A 57 -1.72 -13.61 -3.78
C THR A 57 -1.59 -15.13 -3.62
N ASP A 58 -0.83 -15.79 -4.50
CA ASP A 58 -0.61 -17.22 -4.45
C ASP A 58 0.34 -17.67 -3.34
N LEU A 59 0.92 -16.75 -2.53
CA LEU A 59 1.71 -17.06 -1.33
C LEU A 59 0.88 -17.64 -0.16
N GLY A 60 -0.45 -17.70 -0.30
CA GLY A 60 -1.36 -18.40 0.62
C GLY A 60 -2.20 -19.51 -0.02
N GLY A 61 -1.99 -19.83 -1.30
CA GLY A 61 -2.67 -20.92 -1.99
C GLY A 61 -2.30 -22.30 -1.40
N LYS A 62 -3.19 -23.28 -1.58
CA LYS A 62 -3.07 -24.70 -1.15
C LYS A 62 -1.74 -25.40 -1.51
N LYS A 63 -0.89 -24.78 -2.33
CA LYS A 63 0.42 -25.25 -2.78
C LYS A 63 1.62 -24.52 -2.14
N ASN A 64 1.44 -23.70 -1.10
CA ASN A 64 2.57 -23.12 -0.37
C ASN A 64 3.10 -24.12 0.66
N PHE A 65 4.25 -24.70 0.34
CA PHE A 65 4.98 -25.65 1.17
C PHE A 65 5.62 -25.02 2.44
N HIS A 66 5.36 -23.75 2.75
CA HIS A 66 5.99 -23.02 3.86
C HIS A 66 5.11 -22.80 5.10
N ASN A 67 3.83 -23.18 5.08
CA ASN A 67 3.08 -23.38 6.32
C ASN A 67 3.24 -24.84 6.74
N GLY A 68 4.34 -25.16 7.42
CA GLY A 68 4.42 -26.39 8.21
C GLY A 68 3.26 -26.44 9.20
N ALA A 69 2.84 -27.64 9.60
CA ALA A 69 1.74 -27.86 10.54
C ALA A 69 2.05 -27.17 11.89
N GLY A 70 1.71 -25.89 12.01
CA GLY A 70 1.78 -25.13 13.25
C GLY A 70 0.61 -25.55 14.13
N GLY A 71 0.79 -26.66 14.85
CA GLY A 71 -0.12 -27.13 15.87
C GLY A 71 0.60 -27.28 17.21
N ASN A 72 0.05 -26.62 18.24
CA ASN A 72 -0.14 -27.16 19.58
C ASN A 72 -1.44 -26.55 20.13
#